data_AF-A0AAP0LLM8-F1
#
_entry.id   AF-A0AAP0LLM8-F1
#
_cell.length_a   1.000
_cell.length_b   1.000
_cell.length_c   1.000
_cell.angle_alpha   90.00
_cell.angle_beta   90.00
_cell.angle_gamma   90.00
#
_symmetry.space_group_name_H-M   'P 1'
#
loop_
_entity.id
_entity.type
_entity.pdbx_description
1 polymer ?
#
loop_
_entity_poly.entity_id
_entity_poly.type
_entity_poly.pdbx_seq_one_letter_code
_entity_poly.pdbx_strand_id
1 'polypeptide(L)'
;MIIEFTDPDYNARRSATYLPEVAAHENWTKIETIDSLMRKAGYNGTITESLRKRIRLTRYQSTVYTLHYSDYASYVKRTRGEAPEMAGAGVRSNNHH
;
A
#
# COMPACT_ATOMS: atom_id res chain seq x y z
N MET A 1 -0.17 4.22 0.32
CA MET A 1 -1.31 5.10 0.04
C MET A 1 -0.79 6.51 -0.22
N ILE A 2 -1.23 7.12 -1.31
CA ILE A 2 -0.92 8.51 -1.66
C ILE A 2 -2.25 9.28 -1.63
N ILE A 3 -2.24 10.49 -1.09
CA ILE A 3 -3.33 11.44 -1.26
C ILE A 3 -2.86 12.64 -2.08
N GLU A 4 -3.77 13.18 -2.88
CA GLU A 4 -3.58 14.41 -3.64
C GLU A 4 -4.82 15.28 -3.50
N PHE A 5 -4.65 16.57 -3.17
CA PHE A 5 -5.74 17.52 -3.07
C PHE A 5 -5.26 18.95 -3.33
N THR A 6 -6.20 19.83 -3.65
CA THR A 6 -5.94 21.27 -3.76
C THR A 6 -6.45 21.94 -2.50
N ASP A 7 -5.57 22.70 -1.87
CA ASP A 7 -5.88 23.54 -0.72
C ASP A 7 -6.82 24.67 -1.15
N PRO A 8 -8.05 24.76 -0.61
CA PRO A 8 -8.99 25.80 -0.98
C PRO A 8 -8.57 27.20 -0.50
N ASP A 9 -7.79 27.28 0.58
CA ASP A 9 -7.37 28.57 1.17
C ASP A 9 -6.17 29.16 0.44
N TYR A 10 -5.22 28.31 0.03
CA TYR A 10 -3.97 28.73 -0.61
C TYR A 10 -3.92 28.44 -2.13
N ASN A 11 -4.98 27.85 -2.69
CA ASN A 11 -5.03 27.32 -4.06
C ASN A 11 -3.80 26.48 -4.44
N ALA A 12 -3.18 25.84 -3.45
CA ALA A 12 -1.93 25.12 -3.58
C ALA A 12 -2.20 23.62 -3.70
N ARG A 13 -1.57 22.96 -4.67
CA ARG A 13 -1.67 21.50 -4.79
C ARG A 13 -0.76 20.85 -3.76
N ARG A 14 -1.34 19.96 -2.95
CA ARG A 14 -0.65 19.23 -1.89
C ARG A 14 -0.79 17.73 -2.13
N SER A 15 0.25 17.00 -1.76
CA SER A 15 0.28 15.54 -1.83
C SER A 15 1.06 14.95 -0.67
N ALA A 16 0.63 13.81 -0.17
CA ALA A 16 1.33 13.07 0.87
C ALA A 16 1.28 11.56 0.62
N THR A 17 2.32 10.87 1.09
CA THR A 17 2.49 9.43 0.90
C THR A 17 2.69 8.72 2.24
N TYR A 18 1.93 7.65 2.47
CA TYR A 18 2.18 6.64 3.48
C TYR A 18 2.39 5.28 2.85
N LEU A 19 3.14 4.42 3.52
CA LEU A 19 3.20 3.01 3.16
C LEU A 19 1.97 2.28 3.71
N PRO A 20 1.40 1.31 2.97
CA PRO A 20 0.23 0.56 3.43
C PRO A 20 0.49 -0.22 4.73
N GLU A 21 1.74 -0.61 4.99
CA GLU A 21 2.15 -1.26 6.24
C GLU A 21 1.97 -0.37 7.46
N VAL A 22 2.20 0.95 7.35
CA VAL A 22 2.10 1.88 8.50
C VAL A 22 0.65 2.00 8.94
N ALA A 23 -0.28 2.16 8.00
CA ALA A 23 -1.70 2.24 8.33
C ALA A 23 -2.23 0.92 8.92
N ALA A 24 -1.74 -0.22 8.42
CA ALA A 24 -2.10 -1.54 8.94
C ALA A 24 -1.49 -1.81 10.34
N HIS A 25 -0.26 -1.35 10.57
CA HIS A 25 0.44 -1.50 11.86
C HIS A 25 -0.20 -0.65 12.96
N GLU A 26 -0.53 0.60 12.65
CA GLU A 26 -1.17 1.53 13.57
C GLU A 26 -2.70 1.29 13.71
N ASN A 27 -3.23 0.31 12.97
CA ASN A 27 -4.66 -0.02 12.92
C ASN A 27 -5.55 1.20 12.56
N TRP A 28 -5.02 2.12 11.77
CA TRP A 28 -5.72 3.35 11.40
C TRP A 28 -6.87 3.08 10.46
N THR A 29 -8.01 3.68 10.77
CA THR A 29 -9.13 3.72 9.86
C THR A 29 -8.81 4.58 8.64
N LYS A 30 -9.59 4.42 7.56
CA LYS A 30 -9.44 5.23 6.34
C LYS A 30 -9.46 6.73 6.63
N ILE A 31 -10.26 7.16 7.60
CA ILE A 31 -10.39 8.56 8.00
C ILE A 31 -9.13 9.04 8.71
N GLU A 32 -8.65 8.30 9.72
CA GLU A 32 -7.44 8.66 10.46
C GLU A 32 -6.20 8.68 9.57
N THR A 33 -6.12 7.74 8.63
CA THR A 33 -5.04 7.71 7.62
C THR A 33 -5.09 8.96 6.74
N ILE A 34 -6.27 9.36 6.27
CA ILE A 34 -6.42 10.56 5.44
C ILE A 34 -6.11 11.82 6.24
N ASP A 35 -6.60 11.94 7.47
CA ASP A 35 -6.38 13.11 8.31
C ASP A 35 -4.89 13.26 8.66
N SER A 36 -4.21 12.16 8.99
CA SER A 36 -2.76 12.15 9.22
C SER A 36 -1.97 12.52 7.96
N LEU A 37 -2.37 12.01 6.80
CA LEU A 37 -1.76 12.38 5.53
C LEU A 37 -1.97 13.86 5.19
N MET A 38 -3.16 14.41 5.44
CA MET A 38 -3.48 15.82 5.20
C MET A 38 -2.60 16.72 6.06
N ARG A 39 -2.47 16.39 7.35
CA ARG A 39 -1.56 17.07 8.28
C ARG A 39 -0.11 16.99 7.81
N LYS A 40 0.32 15.81 7.34
CA LYS A 40 1.66 15.58 6.78
C LYS A 40 1.90 16.33 5.47
N ALA A 41 0.86 16.55 4.66
CA ALA A 41 0.90 17.41 3.46
C ALA A 41 1.01 18.91 3.79
N GLY A 42 1.08 19.26 5.08
CA GLY A 42 1.14 20.62 5.60
C GLY A 42 -0.22 21.30 5.72
N TYR A 43 -1.33 20.58 5.57
CA TYR A 43 -2.67 21.14 5.73
C TYR A 43 -3.07 21.10 7.20
N ASN A 44 -3.07 22.27 7.84
CA ASN A 44 -3.43 22.44 9.26
C ASN A 44 -4.84 23.02 9.46
N GLY A 45 -5.56 23.31 8.37
CA GLY A 45 -6.91 23.84 8.41
C GLY A 45 -7.96 22.81 8.82
N THR A 46 -9.21 23.26 8.91
CA THR A 46 -10.35 22.38 9.20
C THR A 46 -10.56 21.41 8.04
N ILE A 47 -10.47 20.10 8.31
CA ILE A 47 -10.76 19.08 7.31
C ILE A 47 -12.28 18.92 7.22
N THR A 48 -12.89 19.64 6.29
CA THR A 48 -14.32 19.52 6.01
C THR A 48 -14.60 18.26 5.20
N GLU A 49 -15.82 17.72 5.32
CA GLU A 49 -16.20 16.52 4.56
C GLU A 49 -16.18 16.75 3.04
N SER A 50 -16.52 17.97 2.60
CA SER A 50 -16.44 18.39 1.21
C SER A 50 -15.01 18.54 0.69
N LEU A 51 -14.03 18.84 1.55
CA LEU A 51 -12.62 18.73 1.19
C LEU A 51 -12.21 17.25 1.11
N ARG A 52 -12.61 16.43 2.11
CA ARG A 52 -12.32 14.99 2.13
C ARG A 52 -12.82 14.26 0.87
N LYS A 53 -13.99 14.65 0.35
CA LYS A 53 -14.56 14.13 -0.90
C LYS A 53 -13.80 14.58 -2.16
N ARG A 54 -13.06 15.68 -2.10
CA ARG A 54 -12.23 16.19 -3.22
C ARG A 54 -10.83 15.58 -3.27
N ILE A 55 -10.41 14.87 -2.23
CA ILE A 55 -9.09 14.23 -2.19
C ILE A 55 -9.07 13.03 -3.14
N ARG A 56 -8.04 12.95 -4.00
CA ARG A 56 -7.71 11.73 -4.74
C ARG A 56 -6.88 10.82 -3.87
N LEU A 57 -7.42 9.64 -3.54
CA LEU A 57 -6.73 8.59 -2.80
C LEU A 57 -6.24 7.51 -3.77
N THR A 58 -4.93 7.30 -3.82
CA THR A 58 -4.29 6.20 -4.54
C THR A 58 -3.81 5.17 -3.52
N ARG A 59 -4.47 4.01 -3.46
CA ARG A 59 -4.05 2.89 -2.60
C ARG A 59 -3.13 1.96 -3.38
N TYR A 60 -1.93 1.76 -2.86
CA TYR A 60 -1.04 0.69 -3.29
C TYR A 60 -1.30 -0.54 -2.42
N GLN A 61 -1.43 -1.70 -3.06
CA GLN A 61 -1.37 -2.99 -2.39
C GLN A 61 0.06 -3.50 -2.57
N SER A 62 0.78 -3.72 -1.47
CA SER A 62 2.03 -4.46 -1.50
C SER A 62 1.77 -5.83 -0.92
N THR A 63 2.12 -6.88 -1.65
CA THR A 63 2.16 -8.25 -1.13
C THR A 63 3.59 -8.53 -0.69
N VAL A 64 3.84 -8.47 0.62
CA VAL A 64 5.13 -8.87 1.18
C VAL A 64 5.15 -10.38 1.28
N TYR A 65 5.94 -11.03 0.43
CA TYR A 65 6.24 -12.46 0.52
C TYR A 65 7.56 -12.62 1.26
N THR A 66 7.50 -13.09 2.51
CA THR A 66 8.69 -13.49 3.26
C THR A 66 9.07 -14.92 2.85
N LEU A 67 10.07 -15.05 1.98
CA LEU A 67 10.66 -16.35 1.65
C LEU A 67 11.79 -16.62 2.63
N HIS A 68 11.76 -17.77 3.33
CA HIS A 68 12.85 -18.16 4.20
C HIS A 68 14.09 -18.48 3.34
N TYR A 69 15.28 -18.05 3.77
CA TYR A 69 16.51 -18.21 2.97
C TYR A 69 16.80 -19.66 2.57
N SER A 70 16.37 -20.64 3.39
CA SER A 70 16.48 -22.07 3.07
C SER A 70 15.68 -22.49 1.83
N ASP A 71 14.54 -21.87 1.59
CA ASP A 71 13.67 -22.17 0.45
C ASP A 71 14.26 -21.57 -0.84
N TYR A 72 14.83 -20.36 -0.75
CA TYR A 72 15.57 -19.74 -1.86
C TYR A 72 16.81 -20.56 -2.23
N ALA A 73 17.62 -20.95 -1.25
CA ALA A 73 18.83 -21.73 -1.50
C ALA A 73 18.53 -23.13 -2.08
N SER A 74 17.42 -23.76 -1.65
CA SER A 74 16.95 -25.05 -2.18
C SER A 74 16.41 -24.90 -3.61
N TYR A 75 15.71 -23.80 -3.90
CA TYR A 75 15.25 -23.47 -5.25
C TYR A 75 16.42 -23.21 -6.20
N VAL A 76 17.38 -22.35 -5.84
CA VAL A 76 18.56 -22.03 -6.66
C VAL A 76 19.46 -23.25 -6.87
N LYS A 77 19.60 -24.14 -5.88
CA LYS A 77 20.30 -25.42 -6.08
C LYS A 77 19.58 -26.34 -7.07
N ARG A 78 18.25 -26.24 -7.16
CA ARG A 78 17.40 -27.06 -8.05
C ARG A 78 17.27 -26.48 -9.47
N THR A 79 17.44 -25.17 -9.66
CA THR A 79 17.20 -24.46 -10.92
C THR A 79 18.43 -23.82 -11.56
N ARG A 80 19.64 -24.36 -11.35
CA ARG A 80 20.84 -23.99 -12.14
C ARG A 80 20.62 -24.31 -13.63
N GLY A 81 19.90 -23.45 -14.36
CA GLY A 81 19.62 -23.59 -15.78
C GLY A 81 18.70 -22.53 -16.38
N GLU A 82 17.58 -22.18 -15.73
CA GLU A 82 16.58 -21.28 -16.36
C GLU A 82 16.00 -20.27 -15.37
N ALA A 83 15.98 -19.01 -15.81
CA ALA A 83 15.41 -17.88 -15.07
C ALA A 83 13.87 -18.03 -14.95
N PRO A 84 13.25 -17.61 -13.84
CA PRO A 84 11.83 -17.87 -13.60
C PRO A 84 10.93 -16.94 -14.43
N GLU A 85 10.02 -17.50 -15.22
CA GLU A 85 8.76 -16.85 -15.58
C GLU A 85 7.79 -16.94 -14.39
N MET A 86 7.46 -15.77 -13.83
CA MET A 86 6.52 -15.63 -12.71
C MET A 86 5.08 -15.93 -13.15
N ALA A 87 4.66 -17.19 -13.08
CA ALA A 87 3.26 -17.58 -13.24
C ALA A 87 2.58 -17.66 -11.87
N GLY A 88 1.81 -16.61 -11.52
CA GLY A 88 0.87 -16.68 -10.41
C GLY A 88 -0.36 -17.51 -10.81
N ALA A 89 -0.67 -18.57 -10.06
CA ALA A 89 -2.04 -19.08 -9.95
C ALA A 89 -2.17 -20.14 -8.85
N GLY A 90 -3.01 -19.84 -7.87
CA GLY A 90 -4.05 -20.76 -7.44
C GLY A 90 -3.65 -21.93 -6.55
N VAL A 91 -3.76 -21.70 -5.24
CA VAL A 91 -4.17 -22.74 -4.29
C VAL A 91 -5.43 -23.42 -4.84
N ARG A 92 -5.35 -24.73 -5.10
CA ARG A 92 -6.51 -25.63 -5.11
C ARG A 92 -6.14 -26.89 -4.35
N SER A 93 -6.70 -26.99 -3.16
CA SER A 93 -6.87 -28.25 -2.42
C SER A 93 -7.60 -29.25 -3.31
N ASN A 94 -7.16 -30.51 -3.35
CA ASN A 94 -8.05 -31.66 -3.50
C ASN A 94 -7.38 -32.96 -3.06
N ASN A 95 -8.16 -33.69 -2.28
CA ASN A 95 -7.94 -34.95 -1.58
C ASN A 95 -7.95 -36.18 -2.53
N HIS A 96 -7.60 -37.35 -1.98
CA HIS A 96 -7.65 -38.75 -2.50
C HIS A 96 -6.33 -39.33 -3.01
N HIS A 97 -5.84 -40.52 -2.60
CA HIS A 97 -6.42 -41.68 -1.90
C HIS A 97 -5.48 -42.19 -0.80
#